data_AF-A0A0F9A2T5-F1
#
_entry.id   AF-A0A0F9A2T5-F1
#
_cell.length_a   1.000
_cell.length_b   1.000
_cell.length_c   1.000
_cell.angle_alpha   90.00
_cell.angle_beta   90.00
_cell.angle_gamma   90.00
#
_symmetry.space_group_name_H-M   'P 1'
#
loop_
_entity.id
_entity.type
_entity.pdbx_description
1 polymer ?
#
loop_
_entity_poly.entity_id
_entity_poly.type
_entity_poly.pdbx_seq_one_letter_code
_entity_poly.pdbx_strand_id
1 'polypeptide(L)'
;MITLLFVLLYKLYHKNTGISETIYLAFAFGFVLIVFSSFGIEKLWSKYLKLRILKFFLFPGAVVHELSHALLCLATGTTIKDLNILKLEDGGIKYDKPKVPILFDFFIATAPIFGCAFVLILISIILGNPIRVNESLPYEVTFSIKAIFDYAKNFLDIIWLTINAFWGRGFHTISSIIFVIASIILTVSMAPHRADIKYIVLGFIILGFILYALEWFGISLLGYKWWVVILDNSWRMMSYIISMLLTILFISSIIIGIIKVIKLTLGHKGG
;
A
#
# COMPACT_ATOMS: atom_id res chain seq x y z
N MET A 1 -6.51 -39.73 9.35
CA MET A 1 -5.23 -40.12 10.00
C MET A 1 -4.04 -39.34 9.45
N ILE A 2 -3.87 -39.24 8.12
CA ILE A 2 -2.80 -38.45 7.47
C ILE A 2 -2.88 -36.95 7.82
N THR A 3 -4.06 -36.34 7.79
CA THR A 3 -4.27 -34.93 8.19
C THR A 3 -3.91 -34.68 9.65
N LEU A 4 -4.19 -35.65 10.53
CA LEU A 4 -3.86 -35.55 11.96
C LEU A 4 -2.35 -35.64 12.20
N LEU A 5 -1.65 -36.51 11.44
CA LEU A 5 -0.21 -36.67 11.48
C LEU A 5 0.52 -35.41 10.99
N PHE A 6 0.05 -34.78 9.91
CA PHE A 6 0.59 -33.50 9.42
C PHE A 6 0.36 -32.37 10.42
N VAL A 7 -0.82 -32.29 11.04
CA VAL A 7 -1.09 -31.31 12.11
C VAL A 7 -0.20 -31.55 13.34
N LEU A 8 0.06 -32.81 13.70
CA LEU A 8 0.95 -33.17 14.82
C LEU A 8 2.42 -32.83 14.52
N LEU A 9 2.89 -33.13 13.30
CA LEU A 9 4.23 -32.77 12.84
C LEU A 9 4.42 -31.26 12.74
N TYR A 10 3.41 -30.53 12.25
CA TYR A 10 3.38 -29.07 12.23
C TYR A 10 3.48 -28.48 13.64
N LYS A 11 2.72 -29.02 14.60
CA LYS A 11 2.74 -28.57 16.01
C LYS A 11 4.06 -28.89 16.72
N LEU A 12 4.73 -29.98 16.34
CA LEU A 12 6.05 -30.38 16.86
C LEU A 12 7.20 -29.60 16.21
N TYR A 13 7.03 -29.13 14.97
CA TYR A 13 7.99 -28.30 14.24
C TYR A 13 7.71 -26.80 14.40
N HIS A 14 7.00 -26.38 15.46
CA HIS A 14 6.84 -24.96 15.76
C HIS A 14 8.22 -24.38 16.12
N LYS A 15 8.85 -23.81 15.10
CA LYS A 15 10.18 -23.20 15.19
C LYS A 15 10.05 -21.90 15.97
N ASN A 16 10.94 -21.72 16.94
CA ASN A 16 10.92 -20.63 17.89
C ASN A 16 11.50 -19.34 17.27
N THR A 17 10.95 -18.89 16.13
CA THR A 17 11.35 -17.65 15.44
C THR A 17 10.57 -16.42 15.94
N GLY A 18 9.55 -16.62 16.77
CA GLY A 18 8.69 -15.55 17.32
C GLY A 18 7.80 -14.86 16.28
N ILE A 19 7.89 -15.24 14.99
CA ILE A 19 7.13 -14.68 13.88
C ILE A 19 6.31 -15.80 13.25
N SER A 20 5.00 -15.58 13.12
CA SER A 20 4.08 -16.53 12.51
C SER A 20 4.28 -16.64 11.00
N GLU A 21 4.20 -17.87 10.46
CA GLU A 21 4.22 -18.14 9.01
C GLU A 21 3.09 -17.41 8.27
N THR A 22 2.03 -17.03 8.97
CA THR A 22 0.91 -16.24 8.42
C THR A 22 1.31 -14.82 8.00
N ILE A 23 2.51 -14.36 8.34
CA ILE A 23 3.06 -13.07 7.93
C ILE A 23 3.02 -12.86 6.41
N TYR A 24 3.26 -13.90 5.61
CA TYR A 24 3.22 -13.79 4.14
C TYR A 24 1.81 -13.49 3.61
N LEU A 25 0.80 -14.07 4.24
CA LEU A 25 -0.60 -13.78 3.94
C LEU A 25 -0.98 -12.37 4.42
N ALA A 26 -0.46 -11.95 5.57
CA ALA A 26 -0.63 -10.60 6.07
C ALA A 26 -0.02 -9.56 5.11
N PHE A 27 1.15 -9.85 4.53
CA PHE A 27 1.78 -9.02 3.49
C PHE A 27 0.91 -8.93 2.23
N ALA A 28 0.45 -10.08 1.72
CA ALA A 28 -0.43 -10.10 0.56
C ALA A 28 -1.69 -9.26 0.79
N PHE A 29 -2.31 -9.40 1.96
CA PHE A 29 -3.46 -8.60 2.35
C PHE A 29 -3.13 -7.11 2.48
N GLY A 30 -1.99 -6.76 3.09
CA GLY A 30 -1.53 -5.37 3.21
C GLY A 30 -1.31 -4.69 1.87
N PHE A 31 -0.68 -5.38 0.89
CA PHE A 31 -0.54 -4.84 -0.46
C PHE A 31 -1.88 -4.65 -1.17
N VAL A 32 -2.80 -5.60 -1.01
CA VAL A 32 -4.17 -5.47 -1.53
C VAL A 32 -4.87 -4.25 -0.91
N LEU A 33 -4.73 -4.03 0.39
CA LEU A 33 -5.24 -2.83 1.06
C LEU A 33 -4.63 -1.54 0.52
N ILE A 34 -3.31 -1.52 0.27
CA ILE A 34 -2.63 -0.36 -0.33
C ILE A 34 -3.23 -0.05 -1.70
N VAL A 35 -3.38 -1.06 -2.56
CA VAL A 35 -3.95 -0.91 -3.91
C VAL A 35 -5.36 -0.34 -3.85
N PHE A 36 -6.25 -0.94 -3.05
CA PHE A 36 -7.64 -0.50 -3.01
C PHE A 36 -7.81 0.85 -2.31
N SER A 37 -7.04 1.14 -1.26
CA SER A 37 -7.13 2.41 -0.54
C SER A 37 -6.60 3.56 -1.38
N SER A 38 -5.44 3.40 -2.02
CA SER A 38 -4.87 4.42 -2.91
C SER A 38 -5.77 4.68 -4.13
N PHE A 39 -6.24 3.63 -4.80
CA PHE A 39 -7.19 3.74 -5.91
C PHE A 39 -8.52 4.38 -5.46
N GLY A 40 -9.02 4.00 -4.28
CA GLY A 40 -10.23 4.56 -3.68
C GLY A 40 -10.11 6.07 -3.45
N ILE A 41 -8.98 6.52 -2.89
CA ILE A 41 -8.70 7.95 -2.68
C ILE A 41 -8.63 8.68 -4.01
N GLU A 42 -7.87 8.17 -4.98
CA GLU A 42 -7.71 8.80 -6.30
C GLU A 42 -9.08 8.99 -6.98
N LYS A 43 -9.92 7.96 -6.99
CA LYS A 43 -11.28 8.05 -7.56
C LYS A 43 -12.18 8.98 -6.79
N LEU A 44 -12.13 8.93 -5.46
CA LEU A 44 -12.88 9.85 -4.61
C LEU A 44 -12.49 11.30 -4.89
N TRP A 45 -11.19 11.60 -4.90
CA TRP A 45 -10.66 12.94 -5.16
C TRP A 45 -10.98 13.41 -6.58
N SER A 46 -10.85 12.56 -7.60
CA SER A 46 -11.18 12.93 -8.98
C SER A 46 -12.65 13.32 -9.19
N LYS A 47 -13.55 12.82 -8.33
CA LYS A 47 -14.98 13.08 -8.41
C LYS A 47 -15.38 14.40 -7.75
N TYR A 48 -14.69 14.80 -6.68
CA TYR A 48 -15.07 15.94 -5.85
C TYR A 48 -14.15 17.15 -5.98
N LEU A 49 -12.89 16.96 -6.40
CA LEU A 49 -11.93 18.02 -6.61
C LEU A 49 -11.82 18.39 -8.09
N LYS A 50 -11.46 19.65 -8.36
CA LYS A 50 -11.15 20.10 -9.72
C LYS A 50 -9.93 19.32 -10.24
N LEU A 51 -10.12 18.58 -11.33
CA LEU A 51 -9.09 17.68 -11.89
C LEU A 51 -7.73 18.35 -12.11
N ARG A 52 -7.71 19.60 -12.57
CA ARG A 52 -6.47 20.37 -12.78
C ARG A 52 -5.66 20.59 -11.49
N ILE A 53 -6.34 20.92 -10.39
CA ILE A 53 -5.69 21.17 -9.09
C ILE A 53 -5.17 19.85 -8.53
N LEU A 54 -5.99 18.80 -8.61
CA LEU A 54 -5.60 17.46 -8.17
C LEU A 54 -4.36 16.95 -8.91
N LYS A 55 -4.35 17.06 -10.25
CA LYS A 55 -3.21 16.67 -11.09
C LYS A 55 -1.95 17.47 -10.75
N PHE A 56 -2.06 18.78 -10.56
CA PHE A 56 -0.92 19.61 -10.16
C PHE A 56 -0.36 19.21 -8.79
N PHE A 57 -1.24 18.98 -7.81
CA PHE A 57 -0.84 18.58 -6.47
C PHE A 57 -0.16 17.20 -6.43
N LEU A 58 -0.69 16.24 -7.19
CA LEU A 58 -0.14 14.87 -7.27
C LEU A 58 1.00 14.73 -8.29
N PHE A 59 1.31 15.77 -9.07
CA PHE A 59 2.29 15.71 -10.15
C PHE A 59 3.66 15.15 -9.71
N PRO A 60 4.25 15.56 -8.57
CA PRO A 60 5.54 15.01 -8.14
C PRO A 60 5.48 13.49 -7.92
N GLY A 61 4.38 12.98 -7.36
CA GLY A 61 4.18 11.55 -7.17
C GLY A 61 3.90 10.81 -8.48
N ALA A 62 3.17 11.43 -9.41
CA ALA A 62 2.94 10.87 -10.75
C ALA A 62 4.25 10.73 -11.56
N VAL A 63 5.20 11.66 -11.40
CA VAL A 63 6.53 11.54 -12.00
C VAL A 63 7.26 10.31 -11.45
N VAL A 64 7.27 10.11 -10.13
CA VAL A 64 7.87 8.93 -9.51
C VAL A 64 7.19 7.65 -9.99
N HIS A 65 5.86 7.67 -10.08
CA HIS A 65 5.04 6.55 -10.55
C HIS A 65 5.46 6.10 -11.96
N GLU A 66 5.44 7.01 -12.93
CA GLU A 66 5.77 6.70 -14.33
C GLU A 66 7.26 6.35 -14.50
N LEU A 67 8.17 7.01 -13.79
CA LEU A 67 9.60 6.65 -13.82
C LEU A 67 9.85 5.24 -13.28
N SER A 68 9.08 4.80 -12.29
CA SER A 68 9.19 3.45 -11.74
C SER A 68 8.75 2.39 -12.73
N HIS A 69 7.63 2.64 -13.43
CA HIS A 69 7.20 1.81 -14.55
C HIS A 69 8.26 1.76 -15.65
N ALA A 70 8.77 2.92 -16.09
CA ALA A 70 9.78 3.01 -17.14
C ALA A 70 11.05 2.24 -16.79
N LEU A 71 11.52 2.36 -15.54
CA LEU A 71 12.72 1.69 -15.07
C LEU A 71 12.57 0.16 -15.15
N LEU A 72 11.45 -0.41 -14.69
CA LEU A 72 11.23 -1.85 -14.80
C LEU A 72 10.92 -2.32 -16.23
N CYS A 73 10.26 -1.51 -17.05
CA CYS A 73 10.10 -1.81 -18.48
C CYS A 73 11.47 -1.95 -19.16
N LEU A 74 12.40 -1.03 -18.91
CA LEU A 74 13.77 -1.09 -19.43
C LEU A 74 14.54 -2.30 -18.87
N ALA A 75 14.46 -2.54 -17.55
CA ALA A 75 15.17 -3.65 -16.90
C ALA A 75 14.69 -5.03 -17.38
N THR A 76 13.41 -5.16 -17.72
CA THR A 76 12.82 -6.39 -18.27
C THR A 76 13.03 -6.55 -19.79
N GLY A 77 13.69 -5.57 -20.43
CA GLY A 77 13.95 -5.57 -21.87
C GLY A 77 12.70 -5.35 -22.72
N THR A 78 11.71 -4.65 -22.16
CA THR A 78 10.44 -4.31 -22.81
C THR A 78 10.55 -2.95 -23.50
N THR A 79 10.12 -2.85 -24.75
CA THR A 79 10.21 -1.60 -25.52
C THR A 79 9.14 -0.61 -25.05
N ILE A 80 9.57 0.58 -24.64
CA ILE A 80 8.68 1.70 -24.31
C ILE A 80 8.25 2.36 -25.62
N LYS A 81 6.95 2.33 -25.95
CA LYS A 81 6.41 2.92 -27.20
C LYS A 81 6.04 4.39 -27.05
N ASP A 82 5.56 4.78 -25.87
CA ASP A 82 5.21 6.16 -25.56
C ASP A 82 5.40 6.39 -24.05
N LEU A 83 6.13 7.44 -23.70
CA LEU A 83 6.36 7.85 -22.32
C LEU A 83 5.79 9.26 -22.16
N ASN A 84 4.53 9.33 -21.76
CA ASN A 84 3.79 10.59 -21.73
C ASN A 84 3.54 11.05 -20.29
N ILE A 85 4.60 11.51 -19.63
CA ILE A 85 4.55 12.00 -18.23
C ILE A 85 3.52 13.14 -18.06
N LEU A 86 3.21 13.87 -19.14
CA LEU A 86 2.35 15.07 -19.13
C LEU A 86 0.87 14.77 -19.41
N LYS A 87 0.53 13.61 -19.99
CA LYS A 87 -0.86 13.22 -20.28
C LYS A 87 -1.37 12.22 -19.25
N LEU A 88 -1.65 12.68 -18.03
CA LEU A 88 -2.34 11.93 -16.97
C LEU A 88 -3.79 11.49 -17.34
N GLU A 89 -4.22 11.66 -18.59
CA GLU A 89 -5.64 11.56 -18.98
C GLU A 89 -5.96 10.30 -19.80
N ASP A 90 -5.02 9.71 -20.54
CA ASP A 90 -5.31 8.56 -21.41
C ASP A 90 -4.13 7.58 -21.48
N GLY A 91 -3.99 6.78 -20.42
CA GLY A 91 -3.11 5.62 -20.36
C GLY A 91 -1.66 6.00 -20.12
N GLY A 92 -1.13 5.59 -18.97
CA GLY A 92 0.29 5.62 -18.69
C GLY A 92 1.11 4.86 -19.73
N ILE A 93 2.40 4.68 -19.45
CA ILE A 93 3.38 4.14 -20.40
C ILE A 93 2.80 2.99 -21.24
N LYS A 94 2.74 3.19 -22.56
CA LYS A 94 2.39 2.11 -23.49
C LYS A 94 3.66 1.30 -23.72
N TYR A 95 3.70 0.10 -23.18
CA TYR A 95 4.80 -0.84 -23.38
C TYR A 95 4.32 -2.05 -24.19
N ASP A 96 5.24 -2.65 -24.96
CA ASP A 96 4.98 -3.92 -25.62
C ASP A 96 4.79 -5.06 -24.61
N LYS A 97 4.18 -6.17 -25.03
CA LYS A 97 4.11 -7.35 -24.16
C LYS A 97 5.54 -7.78 -23.77
N PRO A 98 5.85 -7.95 -22.48
CA PRO A 98 7.18 -8.34 -22.05
C PRO A 98 7.50 -9.77 -22.50
N LYS A 99 8.79 -10.11 -22.56
CA LYS A 99 9.29 -11.42 -23.05
C LYS A 99 8.70 -12.62 -22.29
N VAL A 100 8.44 -12.46 -21.00
CA VAL A 100 7.71 -13.42 -20.16
C VAL A 100 6.42 -12.75 -19.67
N PRO A 101 5.30 -12.93 -20.39
CA PRO A 101 4.02 -12.34 -20.01
C PRO A 101 3.58 -12.88 -18.64
N ILE A 102 2.77 -12.12 -17.90
CA ILE A 102 2.33 -12.40 -16.52
C ILE A 102 3.39 -12.08 -15.45
N LEU A 103 4.58 -12.70 -15.49
CA LEU A 103 5.59 -12.49 -14.45
C LEU A 103 6.16 -11.07 -14.50
N PHE A 104 6.58 -10.62 -15.68
CA PHE A 104 7.06 -9.24 -15.84
C PHE A 104 5.92 -8.23 -15.78
N ASP A 105 4.69 -8.59 -16.18
CA ASP A 105 3.53 -7.72 -16.01
C ASP A 105 3.28 -7.43 -14.51
N PHE A 106 3.42 -8.43 -13.63
CA PHE A 106 3.31 -8.22 -12.18
C PHE A 106 4.40 -7.27 -11.65
N PHE A 107 5.66 -7.47 -12.02
CA PHE A 107 6.75 -6.60 -11.56
C PHE A 107 6.58 -5.18 -12.08
N ILE A 108 6.32 -5.01 -13.38
CA ILE A 108 6.09 -3.69 -13.98
C ILE A 108 4.88 -3.01 -13.32
N ALA A 109 3.77 -3.72 -13.12
CA ALA A 109 2.57 -3.19 -12.49
C ALA A 109 2.78 -2.78 -11.02
N THR A 110 3.62 -3.50 -10.29
CA THR A 110 3.92 -3.19 -8.87
C THR A 110 5.01 -2.13 -8.71
N ALA A 111 5.77 -1.82 -9.75
CA ALA A 111 6.90 -0.90 -9.70
C ALA A 111 6.57 0.47 -9.06
N PRO A 112 5.44 1.14 -9.37
CA PRO A 112 5.12 2.42 -8.76
C PRO A 112 4.91 2.37 -7.26
N ILE A 113 4.35 1.27 -6.72
CA ILE A 113 4.15 1.11 -5.28
C ILE A 113 5.52 1.14 -4.58
N PHE A 114 6.48 0.37 -5.11
CA PHE A 114 7.83 0.31 -4.55
C PHE A 114 8.63 1.59 -4.79
N GLY A 115 8.49 2.23 -5.96
CA GLY A 115 9.18 3.47 -6.27
C GLY A 115 8.72 4.64 -5.40
N CYS A 116 7.40 4.81 -5.23
CA CYS A 116 6.84 5.81 -4.31
C CYS A 116 7.25 5.53 -2.86
N ALA A 117 7.27 4.26 -2.42
CA ALA A 117 7.74 3.88 -1.10
C ALA A 117 9.22 4.20 -0.90
N PHE A 118 10.06 3.92 -1.90
CA PHE A 118 11.49 4.21 -1.87
C PHE A 118 11.76 5.71 -1.76
N VAL A 119 11.11 6.54 -2.58
CA VAL A 119 11.26 8.00 -2.54
C VAL A 119 10.78 8.56 -1.20
N LEU A 120 9.69 8.00 -0.64
CA LEU A 120 9.19 8.40 0.68
C LEU A 120 10.21 8.12 1.79
N ILE A 121 10.87 6.96 1.77
CA ILE A 121 11.96 6.64 2.70
C ILE A 121 13.12 7.63 2.54
N LEU A 122 13.52 7.91 1.30
CA LEU A 122 14.61 8.84 1.01
C LEU A 122 14.31 10.24 1.56
N ILE A 123 13.08 10.74 1.36
CA ILE A 123 12.63 12.02 1.92
C ILE A 123 12.63 11.98 3.45
N SER A 124 12.17 10.88 4.07
CA SER A 124 12.25 10.70 5.52
C SER A 124 13.67 10.84 6.04
N ILE A 125 14.63 10.18 5.38
CA ILE A 125 16.06 10.22 5.76
C ILE A 125 16.61 11.64 5.62
N ILE A 126 16.37 12.29 4.47
CA ILE A 126 16.85 13.66 4.19
C ILE A 126 16.31 14.67 5.20
N LEU A 127 15.05 14.51 5.63
CA LEU A 127 14.39 15.40 6.58
C LEU A 127 14.64 15.04 8.06
N GLY A 128 15.49 14.04 8.35
CA GLY A 128 15.84 13.66 9.71
C GLY A 128 14.78 12.83 10.45
N ASN A 129 13.95 12.07 9.72
CA ASN A 129 12.85 11.25 10.23
C ASN A 129 11.85 12.04 11.10
N PRO A 130 11.18 13.06 10.53
CA PRO A 130 10.42 14.03 11.31
C PRO A 130 9.16 13.45 11.96
N ILE A 131 8.60 12.37 11.41
CA ILE A 131 7.41 11.69 11.94
C ILE A 131 7.68 10.19 12.01
N ARG A 132 7.49 9.62 13.20
CA ARG A 132 7.55 8.17 13.43
C ARG A 132 6.19 7.71 13.94
N VAL A 133 5.49 6.93 13.13
CA VAL A 133 4.31 6.19 13.57
C VAL A 133 4.82 4.82 14.02
N ASN A 134 4.93 4.62 15.33
CA ASN A 134 5.62 3.47 15.92
C ASN A 134 4.75 2.21 16.03
N GLU A 135 3.57 2.18 15.42
CA GLU A 135 2.62 1.09 15.55
C GLU A 135 2.52 0.30 14.25
N SER A 136 2.75 -1.01 14.36
CA SER A 136 2.68 -1.96 13.26
C SER A 136 1.39 -2.75 13.34
N LEU A 137 0.77 -3.03 12.18
CA LEU A 137 -0.39 -3.93 12.13
C LEU A 137 0.01 -5.33 12.64
N PRO A 138 -0.93 -6.13 13.17
CA PRO A 138 -0.64 -7.47 13.64
C PRO A 138 -0.17 -8.38 12.49
N TYR A 139 0.92 -9.10 12.74
CA TYR A 139 1.52 -10.07 11.81
C TYR A 139 0.71 -11.37 11.68
N GLU A 140 -0.10 -11.67 12.70
CA GLU A 140 -0.80 -12.96 12.81
C GLU A 140 -2.21 -12.87 12.25
N VAL A 141 -2.47 -13.65 11.20
CA VAL A 141 -3.81 -13.78 10.63
C VAL A 141 -4.49 -14.99 11.28
N THR A 142 -5.47 -14.74 12.14
CA THR A 142 -6.33 -15.80 12.70
C THR A 142 -7.68 -15.81 11.98
N PHE A 143 -8.15 -16.99 11.57
CA PHE A 143 -9.44 -17.15 10.91
C PHE A 143 -10.54 -17.30 11.94
N SER A 144 -11.02 -16.18 12.49
CA SER A 144 -12.12 -16.13 13.45
C SER A 144 -12.96 -14.85 13.27
N ILE A 145 -14.25 -14.92 13.59
CA ILE A 145 -15.13 -13.73 13.60
C ILE A 145 -14.57 -12.66 14.55
N LYS A 146 -14.06 -13.08 15.72
CA LYS A 146 -13.40 -12.17 16.66
C LYS A 146 -12.21 -11.46 16.01
N ALA A 147 -11.41 -12.18 15.23
CA ALA A 147 -10.26 -11.62 14.54
C ALA A 147 -10.67 -10.53 13.54
N ILE A 148 -11.82 -10.66 12.87
CA ILE A 148 -12.34 -9.61 11.97
C ILE A 148 -12.58 -8.31 12.75
N PHE A 149 -13.25 -8.40 13.91
CA PHE A 149 -13.47 -7.23 14.76
C PHE A 149 -12.17 -6.66 15.33
N ASP A 150 -11.23 -7.50 15.72
CA ASP A 150 -9.91 -7.09 16.19
C ASP A 150 -9.14 -6.34 15.10
N TYR A 151 -9.17 -6.82 13.84
CA TYR A 151 -8.59 -6.12 12.69
C TYR A 151 -9.29 -4.78 12.42
N ALA A 152 -10.62 -4.73 12.47
CA ALA A 152 -11.37 -3.48 12.30
C ALA A 152 -11.00 -2.44 13.37
N LYS A 153 -10.86 -2.89 14.63
CA LYS A 153 -10.38 -2.05 15.72
C LYS A 153 -8.95 -1.57 15.46
N ASN A 154 -8.04 -2.44 15.04
CA ASN A 154 -6.67 -2.07 14.71
C ASN A 154 -6.59 -1.01 13.58
N PHE A 155 -7.50 -1.06 12.60
CA PHE A 155 -7.59 0.00 11.59
C PHE A 155 -8.06 1.34 12.17
N LEU A 156 -9.01 1.35 13.08
CA LEU A 156 -9.42 2.58 13.76
C LEU A 156 -8.32 3.13 14.65
N ASP A 157 -7.64 2.25 15.40
CA ASP A 157 -6.52 2.61 16.27
C ASP A 157 -5.37 3.20 15.45
N ILE A 158 -5.01 2.61 14.31
CA ILE A 158 -3.93 3.14 13.46
C ILE A 158 -4.29 4.48 12.80
N ILE A 159 -5.57 4.69 12.45
CA ILE A 159 -6.07 5.98 11.97
C ILE A 159 -5.91 7.03 13.08
N TRP A 160 -6.36 6.72 14.29
CA TRP A 160 -6.28 7.60 15.44
C TRP A 160 -4.84 7.98 15.78
N LEU A 161 -3.95 6.99 15.84
CA LEU A 161 -2.52 7.18 16.10
C LEU A 161 -1.85 8.05 15.03
N THR A 162 -2.18 7.84 13.76
CA THR A 162 -1.64 8.64 12.65
C THR A 162 -2.11 10.10 12.75
N ILE A 163 -3.39 10.32 13.04
CA ILE A 163 -3.96 11.66 13.26
C ILE A 163 -3.26 12.34 14.44
N ASN A 164 -3.07 11.65 15.57
CA ASN A 164 -2.39 12.19 16.74
C ASN A 164 -0.92 12.51 16.47
N ALA A 165 -0.21 11.65 15.72
CA ALA A 165 1.17 11.90 15.32
C ALA A 165 1.27 13.15 14.43
N PHE A 166 0.31 13.35 13.52
CA PHE A 166 0.25 14.52 12.65
C PHE A 166 -0.09 15.79 13.42
N TRP A 167 -1.06 15.72 14.33
CA TRP A 167 -1.45 16.87 15.15
C TRP A 167 -0.35 17.28 16.12
N GLY A 168 0.29 16.32 16.80
CA GLY A 168 1.28 16.60 17.84
C GLY A 168 2.69 16.89 17.33
N ARG A 169 3.06 16.47 16.12
CA ARG A 169 4.41 16.68 15.55
C ARG A 169 4.42 17.15 14.11
N GLY A 170 3.41 16.80 13.32
CA GLY A 170 3.39 17.05 11.87
C GLY A 170 3.47 18.52 11.47
N PHE A 171 2.95 19.43 12.30
CA PHE A 171 2.84 20.86 11.96
C PHE A 171 3.78 21.78 12.75
N HIS A 172 4.73 21.22 13.52
CA HIS A 172 5.63 22.01 14.36
C HIS A 172 6.90 22.50 13.64
N THR A 173 7.35 21.79 12.61
CA THR A 173 8.58 22.12 11.88
C THR A 173 8.34 22.13 10.38
N ILE A 174 9.14 22.90 9.64
CA ILE A 174 9.06 22.92 8.17
C ILE A 174 9.33 21.51 7.61
N SER A 175 10.30 20.79 8.16
CA SER A 175 10.61 19.41 7.77
C SER A 175 9.43 18.46 7.97
N SER A 176 8.69 18.58 9.09
CA SER A 176 7.51 17.74 9.32
C SER A 176 6.36 18.08 8.36
N ILE A 177 6.14 19.36 8.04
CA ILE A 177 5.13 19.78 7.07
C ILE A 177 5.45 19.24 5.67
N ILE A 178 6.70 19.40 5.21
CA ILE A 178 7.16 18.87 3.92
C ILE A 178 6.98 17.35 3.88
N PHE A 179 7.33 16.65 4.97
CA PHE A 179 7.17 15.20 5.06
C PHE A 179 5.71 14.76 4.99
N VAL A 180 4.78 15.43 5.70
CA VAL A 180 3.34 15.12 5.63
C VAL A 180 2.83 15.29 4.20
N ILE A 181 3.16 16.41 3.54
CA ILE A 181 2.74 16.68 2.16
C ILE A 181 3.32 15.62 1.21
N ALA A 182 4.61 15.31 1.31
CA ALA A 182 5.25 14.27 0.51
C ALA A 182 4.61 12.89 0.74
N SER A 183 4.28 12.56 1.98
CA SER A 183 3.62 11.30 2.34
C SER A 183 2.24 11.19 1.70
N ILE A 184 1.44 12.26 1.73
CA ILE A 184 0.14 12.30 1.06
C ILE A 184 0.31 12.13 -0.46
N ILE A 185 1.20 12.92 -1.08
CA ILE A 185 1.41 12.88 -2.54
C ILE A 185 1.87 11.50 -2.99
N LEU A 186 2.89 10.93 -2.33
CA LEU A 186 3.49 9.66 -2.73
C LEU A 186 2.55 8.48 -2.47
N THR A 187 1.87 8.43 -1.31
CA THR A 187 0.96 7.32 -1.00
C THR A 187 -0.27 7.31 -1.91
N VAL A 188 -0.87 8.48 -2.19
CA VAL A 188 -1.99 8.55 -3.15
C VAL A 188 -1.52 8.20 -4.56
N SER A 189 -0.30 8.59 -4.95
CA SER A 189 0.29 8.24 -6.24
C SER A 189 0.73 6.78 -6.36
N MET A 190 0.59 5.95 -5.32
CA MET A 190 0.75 4.49 -5.43
C MET A 190 -0.44 3.83 -6.15
N ALA A 191 -1.53 4.56 -6.37
CA ALA A 191 -2.73 4.05 -7.03
C ALA A 191 -2.38 3.48 -8.42
N PRO A 192 -2.57 2.17 -8.65
CA PRO A 192 -2.24 1.57 -9.93
C PRO A 192 -3.30 1.89 -10.99
N HIS A 193 -2.91 1.79 -12.26
CA HIS A 193 -3.86 1.87 -13.35
C HIS A 193 -4.90 0.73 -13.29
N ARG A 194 -6.11 0.99 -13.80
CA ARG A 194 -7.20 0.01 -13.80
C ARG A 194 -6.84 -1.31 -14.47
N ALA A 195 -6.02 -1.27 -15.52
CA ALA A 195 -5.55 -2.45 -16.24
C ALA A 195 -4.58 -3.30 -15.39
N ASP A 196 -3.85 -2.66 -14.48
CA ASP A 196 -2.75 -3.25 -13.72
C ASP A 196 -3.23 -3.89 -12.42
N ILE A 197 -4.36 -3.43 -11.86
CA ILE A 197 -4.94 -3.93 -10.59
C ILE A 197 -5.04 -5.47 -10.57
N LYS A 198 -5.53 -6.09 -11.66
CA LYS A 198 -5.71 -7.54 -11.70
C LYS A 198 -4.38 -8.29 -11.56
N TYR A 199 -3.30 -7.78 -12.15
CA TYR A 199 -1.98 -8.40 -12.08
C TYR A 199 -1.38 -8.23 -10.70
N ILE A 200 -1.51 -7.04 -10.11
CA ILE A 200 -0.99 -6.74 -8.77
C ILE A 200 -1.70 -7.58 -7.71
N VAL A 201 -3.03 -7.56 -7.69
CA VAL A 201 -3.83 -8.28 -6.68
C VAL A 201 -3.61 -9.79 -6.81
N LEU A 202 -3.72 -10.34 -8.03
CA LEU A 202 -3.51 -11.77 -8.24
C LEU A 202 -2.06 -12.16 -7.92
N GLY A 203 -1.08 -11.35 -8.33
CA GLY A 203 0.33 -11.63 -8.11
C GLY A 203 0.71 -11.65 -6.62
N PHE A 204 0.24 -10.68 -5.82
CA PHE A 204 0.50 -10.69 -4.37
C PHE A 204 -0.22 -11.83 -3.65
N ILE A 205 -1.45 -12.18 -4.07
CA ILE A 205 -2.16 -13.35 -3.51
C ILE A 205 -1.38 -14.63 -3.81
N ILE A 206 -1.02 -14.86 -5.08
CA ILE A 206 -0.26 -16.05 -5.49
C ILE A 206 1.09 -16.10 -4.76
N LEU A 207 1.83 -14.99 -4.71
CA LEU A 207 3.13 -14.92 -4.04
C LEU A 207 3.01 -15.21 -2.55
N GLY A 208 2.03 -14.61 -1.86
CA GLY A 208 1.79 -14.86 -0.44
C GLY A 208 1.45 -16.33 -0.14
N PHE A 209 0.61 -16.95 -0.98
CA PHE A 209 0.28 -18.38 -0.85
C PHE A 209 1.47 -19.29 -1.13
N ILE A 210 2.30 -18.98 -2.14
CA ILE A 210 3.50 -19.76 -2.44
C ILE A 210 4.48 -19.70 -1.25
N LEU A 211 4.74 -18.50 -0.71
CA LEU A 211 5.65 -18.34 0.43
C LEU A 211 5.12 -19.03 1.69
N TYR A 212 3.81 -18.91 1.96
CA TYR A 212 3.16 -19.62 3.05
C TYR A 212 3.26 -21.15 2.88
N ALA A 213 3.01 -21.67 1.67
CA ALA A 213 3.11 -23.09 1.39
C ALA A 213 4.56 -23.60 1.51
N LEU A 214 5.56 -22.80 1.12
CA LEU A 214 6.98 -23.18 1.26
C LEU A 214 7.37 -23.40 2.73
N GLU A 215 6.93 -22.53 3.65
CA GLU A 215 7.12 -22.77 5.09
C GLU A 215 6.42 -24.04 5.54
N TRP A 216 5.17 -24.27 5.08
CA TRP A 216 4.40 -25.47 5.39
C TRP A 216 5.09 -26.76 4.92
N PHE A 217 5.80 -26.72 3.79
CA PHE A 217 6.61 -27.83 3.27
C PHE A 217 7.99 -27.95 3.94
N GLY A 218 8.29 -27.14 4.96
CA GLY A 218 9.54 -27.18 5.72
C GLY A 218 10.70 -26.39 5.12
N ILE A 219 10.48 -25.69 3.99
CA ILE A 219 11.46 -24.78 3.40
C ILE A 219 11.32 -23.42 4.10
N SER A 220 11.89 -23.34 5.30
CA SER A 220 11.67 -22.18 6.16
C SER A 220 12.61 -21.02 5.82
N LEU A 221 12.07 -20.03 5.11
CA LEU A 221 12.74 -18.77 4.85
C LEU A 221 12.87 -17.95 6.15
N LEU A 222 11.92 -18.08 7.07
CA LEU A 222 11.99 -17.50 8.43
C LEU A 222 13.16 -18.01 9.26
N GLY A 223 13.80 -19.12 8.85
CA GLY A 223 15.05 -19.59 9.46
C GLY A 223 16.26 -18.66 9.22
N TYR A 224 16.20 -17.79 8.20
CA TYR A 224 17.30 -16.90 7.85
C TYR A 224 17.15 -15.53 8.51
N LYS A 225 18.14 -15.13 9.33
CA LYS A 225 18.11 -13.83 10.04
C LYS A 225 17.97 -12.62 9.10
N TRP A 226 18.64 -12.64 7.96
CA TRP A 226 18.57 -11.54 6.98
C TRP A 226 17.17 -11.39 6.41
N TRP A 227 16.46 -12.50 6.18
CA TRP A 227 15.09 -12.50 5.68
C TRP A 227 14.11 -11.92 6.71
N VAL A 228 14.25 -12.31 7.98
CA VAL A 228 13.45 -11.75 9.08
C VAL A 228 13.62 -10.24 9.20
N VAL A 229 14.85 -9.72 9.08
CA VAL A 229 15.12 -8.28 9.10
C VAL A 229 14.46 -7.56 7.91
N ILE A 230 14.50 -8.16 6.72
CA ILE A 230 13.82 -7.61 5.54
C ILE A 230 12.31 -7.58 5.76
N LEU A 231 11.72 -8.65 6.28
CA LEU A 231 10.28 -8.71 6.56
C LEU A 231 9.86 -7.68 7.61
N ASP A 232 10.57 -7.56 8.74
CA ASP A 232 10.24 -6.57 9.77
C ASP A 232 10.31 -5.13 9.23
N ASN A 233 11.40 -4.78 8.53
CA ASN A 233 11.54 -3.45 7.92
C ASN A 233 10.47 -3.16 6.86
N SER A 234 10.17 -4.15 6.00
CA SER A 234 9.14 -4.03 4.98
C SER A 234 7.76 -3.90 5.59
N TRP A 235 7.48 -4.60 6.69
CA TRP A 235 6.20 -4.56 7.38
C TRP A 235 5.95 -3.21 8.05
N ARG A 236 6.98 -2.64 8.68
CA ARG A 236 6.90 -1.29 9.26
C ARG A 236 6.59 -0.26 8.18
N MET A 237 7.26 -0.34 7.03
CA MET A 237 6.98 0.55 5.90
C MET A 237 5.57 0.35 5.35
N MET A 238 5.14 -0.90 5.17
CA MET A 238 3.79 -1.21 4.69
C MET A 238 2.71 -0.72 5.66
N SER A 239 2.91 -0.92 6.97
CA SER A 239 2.00 -0.44 8.02
C SER A 239 1.89 1.09 8.00
N TYR A 240 3.00 1.80 7.82
CA TYR A 240 3.00 3.26 7.66
C TYR A 240 2.20 3.71 6.42
N ILE A 241 2.42 3.07 5.26
CA ILE A 241 1.68 3.40 4.04
C ILE A 241 0.18 3.15 4.24
N ILE A 242 -0.19 2.00 4.83
CA ILE A 242 -1.58 1.67 5.12
C ILE A 242 -2.19 2.68 6.08
N SER A 243 -1.48 3.07 7.15
CA SER A 243 -1.98 4.05 8.11
C SER A 243 -2.25 5.41 7.44
N MET A 244 -1.31 5.85 6.60
CA MET A 244 -1.46 7.06 5.80
C MET A 244 -2.68 7.01 4.87
N LEU A 245 -2.81 5.94 4.09
CA LEU A 245 -3.92 5.77 3.16
C LEU A 245 -5.27 5.69 3.90
N LEU A 246 -5.36 4.91 4.97
CA LEU A 246 -6.59 4.80 5.76
C LEU A 246 -6.98 6.14 6.38
N THR A 247 -6.03 6.90 6.95
CA THR A 247 -6.29 8.23 7.49
C THR A 247 -6.77 9.21 6.41
N ILE A 248 -6.12 9.24 5.23
CA ILE A 248 -6.53 10.10 4.11
C ILE A 248 -7.93 9.73 3.62
N LEU A 249 -8.21 8.43 3.46
CA LEU A 249 -9.50 7.92 3.02
C LEU A 249 -10.60 8.26 4.03
N PHE A 250 -10.32 8.09 5.33
CA PHE A 250 -11.25 8.40 6.42
C PHE A 250 -11.62 9.89 6.43
N ILE A 251 -10.61 10.77 6.44
CA ILE A 251 -10.81 12.24 6.43
C ILE A 251 -11.58 12.66 5.18
N SER A 252 -11.18 12.16 4.00
CA SER A 252 -11.83 12.47 2.73
C SER A 252 -13.31 12.05 2.74
N SER A 253 -13.60 10.86 3.28
CA SER A 253 -14.96 10.33 3.37
C SER A 253 -15.84 11.16 4.32
N ILE A 254 -15.31 11.60 5.46
CA ILE A 254 -16.02 12.50 6.40
C ILE A 254 -16.35 13.82 5.72
N ILE A 255 -15.36 14.48 5.10
CA ILE A 255 -15.54 15.77 4.43
C ILE A 255 -16.64 15.67 3.37
N ILE A 256 -16.58 14.64 2.53
CA ILE A 256 -17.56 14.41 1.45
C ILE A 256 -18.94 14.07 2.02
N GLY A 257 -19.01 13.29 3.10
CA GLY A 257 -20.24 12.99 3.82
C GLY A 257 -20.92 14.27 4.31
N ILE A 258 -20.17 15.15 4.98
CA ILE A 258 -20.66 16.44 5.47
C ILE A 258 -21.17 17.32 4.31
N ILE A 259 -20.41 17.43 3.22
CA ILE A 259 -20.81 18.21 2.04
C ILE A 259 -22.15 17.71 1.47
N LYS A 260 -22.34 16.38 1.39
CA LYS A 260 -23.60 15.79 0.91
C LYS A 260 -24.77 16.09 1.83
N VAL A 261 -24.58 15.97 3.15
CA VAL A 261 -25.62 16.27 4.15
C VAL A 261 -26.04 17.73 4.04
N ILE A 262 -25.09 18.66 4.00
CA ILE A 262 -25.37 20.10 3.85
C ILE A 262 -26.17 20.37 2.57
N LYS A 263 -25.78 19.76 1.45
CA LYS A 263 -26.48 19.93 0.17
C LYS A 263 -27.92 19.40 0.22
N LEU A 264 -28.16 18.29 0.91
CA LEU A 264 -29.51 17.71 1.08
C LEU A 264 -30.39 18.58 1.98
N THR A 265 -29.85 19.10 3.08
CA THR A 265 -30.60 19.94 4.02
C THR A 265 -30.90 21.33 3.47
N LEU A 266 -29.96 21.95 2.73
CA LEU A 266 -30.16 23.27 2.14
C LEU A 266 -30.91 23.24 0.79
N GLY A 267 -30.82 22.13 0.04
CA GLY A 267 -31.49 21.94 -1.24
C GLY A 267 -33.00 21.68 -1.15
N HIS A 268 -33.56 21.51 0.06
CA HIS A 268 -34.99 21.29 0.30
C HIS A 268 -35.79 22.58 0.60
N LYS A 269 -35.19 23.78 0.45
CA LYS A 269 -35.92 25.05 0.53
C LYS A 269 -36.16 25.61 -0.87
N GLY A 270 -37.30 25.26 -1.48
CA GLY A 270 -37.71 25.87 -2.76
C GLY A 270 -38.79 25.12 -3.55
N GLY A 271 -39.73 24.46 -2.88
CA GLY A 271 -40.99 23.97 -3.47
C GLY A 271 -42.15 24.75 -2.91
#